data_AF-A0A7W5SN44-F1
#
_entry.id   AF-A0A7W5SN44-F1
#
_cell.length_a   1.000
_cell.length_b   1.000
_cell.length_c   1.000
_cell.angle_alpha   90.00
_cell.angle_beta   90.00
_cell.angle_gamma   90.00
#
_symmetry.space_group_name_H-M   'P 1'
#
loop_
_entity.id
_entity.type
_entity.pdbx_description
1 polymer ?
#
loop_
_entity_poly.entity_id
_entity_poly.type
_entity_poly.pdbx_seq_one_letter_code
_entity_poly.pdbx_strand_id
1 'polypeptide(L)' 'MKSYVLRVSCQSTRGIVAAIANYLADQGCNIVDSSQFDDLDTGKF' A
#
# COMPACT_ATOMS: atom_id res chain seq x y z
N MET A 1 0.40 -10.56 -19.47
CA MET A 1 0.68 -9.77 -18.25
C MET A 1 0.13 -10.51 -17.06
N LYS A 2 0.84 -10.50 -15.92
CA LYS A 2 0.33 -11.08 -14.66
C LYS A 2 -0.15 -9.94 -13.77
N SER A 3 -1.34 -10.10 -13.20
CA SER A 3 -1.92 -9.15 -12.25
C SER A 3 -1.83 -9.74 -10.84
N TYR A 4 -1.49 -8.89 -9.88
CA TYR A 4 -1.37 -9.26 -8.47
C TYR A 4 -2.20 -8.31 -7.62
N VAL A 5 -2.65 -8.79 -6.47
CA VAL A 5 -3.35 -7.99 -5.46
C VAL A 5 -2.53 -8.04 -4.18
N LEU A 6 -2.08 -6.89 -3.72
CA LEU A 6 -1.40 -6.72 -2.44
C LEU A 6 -2.39 -6.11 -1.44
N ARG A 7 -2.57 -6.77 -0.30
CA ARG A 7 -3.31 -6.23 0.85
C ARG A 7 -2.36 -6.10 2.02
N VAL A 8 -2.37 -4.94 2.66
CA VAL A 8 -1.56 -4.64 3.84
C VAL A 8 -2.50 -4.20 4.95
N SER A 9 -2.19 -4.60 6.18
CA SER A 9 -2.73 -3.93 7.36
C SER A 9 -1.65 -3.82 8.41
N CYS A 10 -1.49 -2.63 8.98
CA CYS A 10 -0.45 -2.34 9.97
C CYS A 10 -0.88 -1.20 10.89
N GLN A 11 -0.06 -0.91 11.90
CA GLN A 11 -0.26 0.31 12.69
C GLN A 11 -0.06 1.53 11.78
N SER A 12 -1.01 2.45 11.80
CA SER A 12 -0.95 3.66 10.98
C SER A 12 0.27 4.49 11.37
N THR A 13 1.08 4.82 10.37
CA THR A 13 2.26 5.65 10.49
C THR A 13 2.46 6.44 9.19
N ARG A 14 3.16 7.56 9.28
CA ARG A 14 3.41 8.41 8.11
C ARG A 14 4.32 7.67 7.13
N GLY A 15 3.93 7.67 5.85
CA GLY A 15 4.77 7.15 4.77
C GLY A 15 4.46 5.72 4.32
N ILE A 16 3.43 5.05 4.84
CA ILE A 16 3.04 3.68 4.41
C ILE A 16 2.83 3.62 2.89
N VAL A 17 2.01 4.52 2.34
CA VAL A 17 1.73 4.57 0.90
C VAL A 17 3.01 4.80 0.08
N ALA A 18 3.86 5.73 0.51
CA ALA A 18 5.12 6.03 -0.18
C ALA A 18 6.08 4.84 -0.17
N ALA A 19 6.21 4.14 0.97
CA ALA A 19 7.06 2.97 1.09
C ALA A 19 6.59 1.82 0.16
N ILE A 20 5.29 1.55 0.11
CA ILE A 20 4.72 0.53 -0.77
C ILE A 20 4.90 0.91 -2.24
N ALA A 21 4.55 2.14 -2.61
CA ALA A 21 4.63 2.61 -3.99
C ALA A 21 6.08 2.60 -4.52
N ASN A 22 7.03 3.09 -3.73
CA ASN A 22 8.45 3.08 -4.10
C ASN A 22 8.97 1.65 -4.24
N TYR A 23 8.65 0.76 -3.29
CA TYR A 23 9.05 -0.65 -3.38
C TYR A 23 8.53 -1.32 -4.66
N LEU A 24 7.24 -1.14 -4.99
CA LEU A 24 6.66 -1.71 -6.20
C LEU A 24 7.32 -1.12 -7.47
N ALA A 25 7.58 0.18 -7.50
CA ALA A 25 8.27 0.83 -8.61
C ALA A 25 9.70 0.32 -8.80
N ASP A 26 10.45 0.14 -7.70
CA ASP A 26 11.82 -0.42 -7.71
C ASP A 26 11.85 -1.86 -8.22
N GLN A 27 10.77 -2.62 -8.04
CA GLN A 27 10.58 -3.96 -8.61
C GLN A 27 10.06 -3.96 -10.06
N GLY A 28 9.93 -2.78 -10.70
CA GLY A 28 9.41 -2.64 -12.06
C GLY A 28 7.91 -2.96 -12.18
N CYS A 29 7.17 -2.96 -11.08
CA CYS A 29 5.73 -3.18 -11.08
C CYS A 29 4.98 -1.88 -11.42
N ASN A 30 3.82 -2.03 -12.05
CA ASN A 30 2.89 -0.92 -12.32
C ASN A 30 1.66 -1.04 -11.40
N ILE A 31 1.30 0.05 -10.73
CA ILE A 31 0.08 0.12 -9.91
C ILE A 31 -1.08 0.47 -10.84
N VAL A 32 -1.96 -0.49 -11.09
CA VAL A 32 -3.14 -0.32 -11.96
C VAL A 32 -4.35 0.20 -11.21
N ASP A 33 -4.44 -0.12 -9.92
CA ASP A 33 -5.49 0.34 -9.01
C ASP A 33 -4.93 0.34 -7.57
N SER A 34 -5.42 1.25 -6.74
CA SER A 34 -4.98 1.39 -5.35
C SER A 34 -6.11 1.98 -4.50
N SER A 35 -6.28 1.42 -3.31
CA SER A 35 -7.22 1.94 -2.30
C SER A 35 -6.56 1.86 -0.93
N GLN A 36 -6.80 2.87 -0.11
CA GLN A 36 -6.30 2.99 1.25
C GLN A 36 -7.41 3.42 2.19
N PHE A 37 -7.35 2.96 3.43
CA PHE A 37 -8.28 3.32 4.49
C PHE A 37 -7.52 3.44 5.80
N ASP A 38 -7.63 4.59 6.45
CA ASP A 38 -7.13 4.78 7.81
C ASP A 38 -8.30 4.61 8.79
N ASP A 39 -8.24 3.55 9.59
CA ASP A 39 -9.13 3.32 10.71
C ASP A 39 -8.61 4.15 11.91
N LEU A 40 -9.21 5.32 12.11
CA LEU A 40 -8.86 6.22 13.21
C LEU A 40 -9.27 5.68 14.59
N ASP A 41 -10.25 4.78 14.65
CA ASP A 41 -10.72 4.21 15.92
C ASP A 41 -9.75 3.15 16.44
N THR A 42 -9.19 2.33 15.55
CA THR A 42 -8.20 1.31 15.91
C THR A 42 -6.75 1.72 15.67
N GLY A 43 -6.53 2.86 15.01
CA GLY A 43 -5.21 3.35 14.62
C GLY A 43 -4.53 2.49 13.54
N LYS A 44 -5.30 1.75 12.75
CA LYS A 44 -4.78 0.87 11.70
C LYS A 44 -4.88 1.50 10.32
N PHE A 45 -3.92 1.15 9.48
CA PHE A 45 -3.97 1.30 8.03
C PHE A 45 -4.37 -0.04 7.39
#